data_AF-A0A7S4SVK9-F1
#
_entry.id   AF-A0A7S4SVK9-F1
#
_cell.length_a   1.000
_cell.length_b   1.000
_cell.length_c   1.000
_cell.angle_alpha   90.00
_cell.angle_beta   90.00
_cell.angle_gamma   90.00
#
_symmetry.space_group_name_H-M   'P 1'
#
loop_
_entity.id
_entity.type
_entity.pdbx_description
1 polymer ?
#
loop_
_entity_poly.entity_id
_entity_poly.type
_entity_poly.pdbx_seq_one_letter_code
_entity_poly.pdbx_strand_id
1 'polypeptide(L)'
;MVYGQLHQLIEQSKWNEALLALRAVPAVQSDASETHRDDLPLHMACDRRAPDDVIVELLKHNPSAVKHVGRGGNLPLHIATQRNLSYDVVETIIRAYPAALDCRNSSNYTPRDFGHDDQYAFQGLSRPTACWHQLMTDEKREEAQDTKLHTLHESIDAALTALQKSNDNFDDMTSRLDHVEKTLQDLENLRAQDLEGTITKLETSISDSMQKIENRLSTVEDDVKAAAARDFMARAASRAHQSDVAKMQKSSAEEVKRLQKEVEQLRVHTKIPKNAEKNVSTPKIKSAA
;
A
#
# COMPACT_ATOMS: atom_id res chain seq x y z
N MET A 1 38.57 -63.52 31.48
CA MET A 1 37.42 -62.78 30.90
C MET A 1 37.65 -61.32 31.21
N VAL A 2 37.82 -60.51 30.17
CA VAL A 2 38.15 -59.08 30.29
C VAL A 2 36.92 -58.38 30.84
N TYR A 3 37.07 -57.64 31.94
CA TYR A 3 36.01 -56.74 32.39
C TYR A 3 35.86 -55.65 31.34
N GLY A 4 34.67 -55.50 30.76
CA GLY A 4 34.33 -54.29 30.00
C GLY A 4 34.54 -53.08 30.91
N GLN A 5 35.11 -51.99 30.36
CA GLN A 5 35.43 -50.78 31.13
C GLN A 5 34.20 -50.29 31.91
N LEU A 6 33.02 -50.39 31.30
CA LEU A 6 31.75 -50.01 31.90
C LEU A 6 31.33 -50.91 33.06
N HIS A 7 31.45 -52.24 32.95
CA HIS A 7 31.15 -53.17 34.05
C HIS A 7 32.08 -52.94 35.24
N GLN A 8 33.35 -52.64 34.99
CA GLN A 8 34.31 -52.34 36.06
C GLN A 8 33.94 -51.05 36.82
N LEU A 9 33.54 -49.99 36.10
CA LEU A 9 33.12 -48.73 36.71
C LEU A 9 31.85 -48.90 37.55
N ILE A 10 30.87 -49.67 37.05
CA ILE A 10 29.63 -50.01 37.78
C ILE A 10 29.96 -50.88 38.99
N GLU A 11 30.87 -51.85 38.86
CA GLU A 11 31.30 -52.73 39.95
C GLU A 11 31.97 -51.94 41.09
N GLN A 12 32.75 -50.92 40.74
CA GLN A 12 33.40 -50.02 41.68
C GLN A 12 32.50 -48.89 42.17
N SER A 13 31.22 -48.84 41.74
CA SER A 13 30.26 -47.78 42.06
C SER A 13 30.72 -46.37 41.68
N LYS A 14 31.55 -46.27 40.62
CA LYS A 14 32.05 -45.00 40.07
C LYS A 14 31.06 -44.41 39.07
N TRP A 15 29.89 -44.00 39.56
CA TRP A 15 28.75 -43.57 38.74
C TRP A 15 29.05 -42.35 37.86
N ASN A 16 29.80 -41.38 38.37
CA ASN A 16 30.15 -40.17 37.61
C ASN A 16 31.08 -40.49 36.43
N GLU A 17 32.09 -41.34 36.66
CA GLU A 17 32.98 -41.81 35.59
C GLU A 17 32.20 -42.65 34.56
N ALA A 18 31.26 -43.48 35.02
CA ALA A 18 30.38 -44.26 34.15
C ALA A 18 29.46 -43.36 33.30
N LEU A 19 28.87 -42.32 33.87
CA LEU A 19 28.05 -41.34 33.15
C LEU A 19 28.86 -40.56 32.12
N LEU A 20 30.07 -40.14 32.47
CA LEU A 20 30.97 -39.47 31.53
C LEU A 20 31.35 -40.40 30.37
N ALA A 21 31.66 -41.67 30.67
CA ALA A 21 31.96 -42.68 29.65
C ALA A 21 30.76 -42.91 28.72
N LEU A 22 29.54 -43.00 29.26
CA LEU A 22 28.32 -43.16 28.47
C LEU A 22 28.07 -41.94 27.58
N ARG A 23 28.17 -40.72 28.13
CA ARG A 23 27.95 -39.48 27.35
C ARG A 23 29.02 -39.23 26.29
N ALA A 24 30.25 -39.70 26.51
CA ALA A 24 31.36 -39.51 25.57
C ALA A 24 31.33 -40.49 24.38
N VAL A 25 30.73 -41.67 24.56
CA VAL A 25 30.71 -42.72 23.53
C VAL A 25 29.39 -42.65 22.74
N PRO A 26 29.40 -42.43 21.42
CA PRO A 26 28.19 -42.51 20.62
C PRO A 26 27.61 -43.94 20.66
N ALA A 27 26.28 -44.07 20.72
CA ALA A 27 25.51 -45.31 20.93
C ALA A 27 25.88 -46.51 20.02
N VAL A 28 26.65 -46.29 18.94
CA VAL A 28 27.11 -47.32 18.00
C VAL A 28 28.35 -48.10 18.50
N GLN A 29 29.06 -47.61 19.53
CA GLN A 29 30.29 -48.21 20.06
C GLN A 29 30.23 -48.54 21.57
N SER A 30 29.03 -48.67 22.13
CA SER A 30 28.90 -48.79 23.59
C SER A 30 29.15 -50.23 24.10
N ASP A 31 30.05 -50.37 25.07
CA ASP A 31 30.20 -51.54 25.96
C ASP A 31 28.90 -51.87 26.74
N ALA A 32 27.86 -51.03 26.61
CA ALA A 32 26.50 -51.24 27.14
C ALA A 32 25.81 -52.52 26.61
N SER A 33 26.38 -53.17 25.60
CA SER A 33 25.92 -54.44 25.03
C SER A 33 26.76 -55.66 25.45
N GLU A 34 27.89 -55.45 26.11
CA GLU A 34 28.72 -56.56 26.61
C GLU A 34 28.06 -57.20 27.83
N THR A 35 28.08 -58.54 27.92
CA THR A 35 27.57 -59.27 29.08
C THR A 35 28.73 -59.71 29.97
N HIS A 36 28.56 -59.58 31.28
CA HIS A 36 29.48 -60.14 32.27
C HIS A 36 28.69 -61.06 33.20
N ARG A 37 28.99 -62.37 33.16
CA ARG A 37 28.22 -63.42 33.87
C ARG A 37 26.73 -63.42 33.50
N ASP A 38 26.46 -63.30 32.19
CA ASP A 38 25.12 -63.16 31.59
C ASP A 38 24.38 -61.85 31.93
N ASP A 39 24.96 -60.98 32.76
CA ASP A 39 24.36 -59.69 33.12
C ASP A 39 24.88 -58.56 32.22
N LEU A 40 23.96 -57.80 31.63
CA LEU A 40 24.28 -56.50 31.01
C LEU A 40 24.60 -55.44 32.06
N PRO A 41 25.28 -54.33 31.69
CA PRO A 41 25.53 -53.19 32.59
C PRO A 41 24.28 -52.69 33.31
N LEU A 42 23.12 -52.74 32.64
CA LEU A 42 21.83 -52.39 33.23
C LEU A 42 21.45 -53.31 34.41
N HIS A 43 21.68 -54.62 34.32
CA HIS A 43 21.42 -55.56 35.43
C HIS A 43 22.31 -55.24 36.62
N MET A 44 23.61 -55.01 36.40
CA MET A 44 24.55 -54.65 37.45
C MET A 44 24.24 -53.28 38.08
N ALA A 45 23.82 -52.31 37.26
CA ALA A 45 23.41 -50.99 37.74
C ALA A 45 22.16 -51.09 38.62
N CYS A 46 21.16 -51.87 38.22
CA CYS A 46 19.98 -52.12 39.04
C CYS A 46 20.33 -52.87 40.34
N ASP A 47 21.18 -53.89 40.27
CA ASP A 47 21.57 -54.70 41.44
C ASP A 47 22.31 -53.85 42.50
N ARG A 48 23.12 -52.91 42.03
CA ARG A 48 23.93 -52.00 42.85
C ARG A 48 23.25 -50.69 43.22
N ARG A 49 21.96 -50.52 42.90
CA ARG A 49 21.20 -49.29 43.15
C ARG A 49 21.91 -48.05 42.60
N ALA A 50 22.31 -48.13 41.34
CA ALA A 50 22.89 -46.99 40.63
C ALA A 50 21.92 -45.79 40.66
N PRO A 51 22.44 -44.55 40.61
CA PRO A 51 21.59 -43.37 40.47
C PRO A 51 20.72 -43.45 39.21
N ASP A 52 19.50 -42.92 39.31
CA ASP A 52 18.48 -42.97 38.27
C ASP A 52 18.99 -42.44 36.92
N ASP A 53 19.77 -41.35 36.95
CA ASP A 53 20.44 -40.77 35.78
C ASP A 53 21.30 -41.79 35.02
N VAL A 54 22.04 -42.65 35.74
CA VAL A 54 22.90 -43.68 35.13
C VAL A 54 22.04 -44.73 34.44
N ILE A 55 20.96 -45.15 35.09
CA ILE A 55 20.08 -46.20 34.58
C ILE A 55 19.33 -45.71 33.34
N VAL A 56 18.80 -44.49 33.39
CA VAL A 56 18.15 -43.83 32.26
C VAL A 56 19.13 -43.66 31.09
N GLU A 57 20.37 -43.25 31.36
CA GLU A 57 21.37 -43.08 30.30
C GLU A 57 21.80 -44.42 29.67
N LEU A 58 21.93 -45.48 30.48
CA LEU A 58 22.16 -46.84 29.98
C LEU A 58 21.02 -47.33 29.07
N LEU A 59 19.78 -47.02 29.42
CA LEU A 59 18.59 -47.36 28.62
C LEU A 59 18.54 -46.60 27.30
N LYS A 60 18.98 -45.34 27.25
CA LYS A 60 19.08 -44.58 25.99
C LYS A 60 20.10 -45.20 25.03
N HIS A 61 21.25 -45.64 25.56
CA HIS A 61 22.31 -46.23 24.75
C HIS A 61 21.96 -47.63 24.26
N ASN A 62 21.33 -48.45 25.11
CA ASN A 62 20.89 -49.78 24.74
C ASN A 62 19.43 -50.04 25.19
N PRO A 63 18.43 -49.57 24.42
CA PRO A 63 17.02 -49.78 24.73
C PRO A 63 16.61 -51.26 24.73
N SER A 64 17.35 -52.11 24.02
CA SER A 64 17.08 -53.55 23.98
C SER A 64 17.49 -54.29 25.26
N ALA A 65 18.30 -53.66 26.12
CA ALA A 65 18.81 -54.25 27.36
C ALA A 65 17.70 -54.68 28.32
N VAL A 66 16.53 -54.01 28.31
CA VAL A 66 15.37 -54.37 29.15
C VAL A 66 14.77 -55.74 28.83
N LYS A 67 15.03 -56.26 27.62
CA LYS A 67 14.55 -57.58 27.16
C LYS A 67 15.57 -58.69 27.43
N HIS A 68 16.80 -58.32 27.78
CA HIS A 68 17.87 -59.29 27.99
C HIS A 68 17.65 -60.00 29.31
N VAL A 69 17.78 -61.32 29.27
CA VAL A 69 17.62 -62.18 30.45
C VAL A 69 18.98 -62.34 31.09
N GLY A 70 19.16 -61.73 32.27
CA GLY A 70 20.38 -61.81 33.05
C GLY A 70 20.48 -63.08 33.88
N ARG A 71 21.37 -63.03 34.89
CA ARG A 71 21.64 -64.15 35.78
C ARG A 71 20.39 -64.59 36.54
N GLY A 72 20.15 -65.90 36.57
CA GLY A 72 18.99 -66.49 37.25
C GLY A 72 17.66 -66.25 36.51
N GLY A 73 17.72 -65.97 35.21
CA GLY A 73 16.53 -65.72 34.40
C GLY A 73 15.89 -64.37 34.67
N ASN A 74 16.57 -63.48 35.40
CA ASN A 74 16.01 -62.19 35.81
C ASN A 74 16.17 -61.17 34.69
N LEU A 75 15.05 -60.58 34.26
CA LEU A 75 15.08 -59.30 33.53
C LEU A 75 15.52 -58.17 34.46
N PRO A 76 16.01 -57.02 33.94
CA PRO A 76 16.36 -55.86 34.75
C PRO A 76 15.21 -55.39 35.66
N LEU A 77 13.96 -55.57 35.21
CA LEU A 77 12.77 -55.25 36.01
C LEU A 77 12.67 -56.10 37.28
N HIS A 78 13.02 -57.39 37.25
CA HIS A 78 13.01 -58.23 38.46
C HIS A 78 14.00 -57.73 39.50
N ILE A 79 15.20 -57.33 39.04
CA ILE A 79 16.25 -56.80 39.91
C ILE A 79 15.83 -55.43 40.45
N ALA A 80 15.28 -54.57 39.60
CA ALA A 80 14.80 -53.24 39.99
C ALA A 80 13.72 -53.31 41.07
N THR A 81 12.76 -54.24 40.96
CA THR A 81 11.73 -54.43 41.99
C THR A 81 12.30 -55.05 43.25
N GLN A 82 13.11 -56.11 43.14
CA GLN A 82 13.76 -56.74 44.29
C GLN A 82 14.67 -55.77 45.07
N ARG A 83 15.31 -54.83 44.39
CA ARG A 83 16.20 -53.84 45.00
C ARG A 83 15.49 -52.57 45.44
N ASN A 84 14.17 -52.45 45.26
CA ASN A 84 13.37 -51.25 45.58
C ASN A 84 13.97 -49.97 44.97
N LEU A 85 14.19 -49.96 43.65
CA LEU A 85 14.60 -48.74 42.93
C LEU A 85 13.48 -47.70 42.89
N SER A 86 13.79 -46.47 42.48
CA SER A 86 12.77 -45.42 42.39
C SER A 86 11.66 -45.78 41.40
N TYR A 87 10.47 -45.21 41.62
CA TYR A 87 9.36 -45.33 40.70
C TYR A 87 9.73 -44.92 39.28
N ASP A 88 10.48 -43.83 39.13
CA ASP A 88 10.89 -43.30 37.82
C ASP A 88 11.70 -44.34 37.01
N VAL A 89 12.63 -45.05 37.67
CA VAL A 89 13.40 -46.13 37.04
C VAL A 89 12.52 -47.31 36.67
N VAL A 90 11.65 -47.74 37.59
CA VAL A 90 10.74 -48.87 37.37
C VAL A 90 9.76 -48.57 36.22
N GLU A 91 9.17 -47.38 36.21
CA GLU A 91 8.29 -46.90 35.15
C GLU A 91 9.02 -46.84 33.81
N THR A 92 10.24 -46.31 33.77
CA THR A 92 11.04 -46.24 32.53
C THR A 92 11.28 -47.63 31.94
N ILE A 93 11.62 -48.62 32.78
CA ILE A 93 11.83 -50.01 32.34
C ILE A 93 10.52 -50.64 31.84
N ILE A 94 9.40 -50.42 32.56
CA ILE A 94 8.08 -50.93 32.15
C ILE A 94 7.63 -50.32 30.83
N ARG A 95 7.77 -49.00 30.65
CA ARG A 95 7.41 -48.31 29.39
C ARG A 95 8.23 -48.82 28.21
N ALA A 96 9.51 -49.14 28.42
CA ALA A 96 10.37 -49.69 27.37
C ALA A 96 9.99 -51.13 26.98
N TYR A 97 9.54 -51.96 27.93
CA TYR A 97 9.09 -53.32 27.65
C TYR A 97 7.98 -53.79 28.62
N PRO A 98 6.71 -53.45 28.35
CA PRO A 98 5.61 -53.74 29.29
C PRO A 98 5.38 -55.23 29.54
N ALA A 99 5.68 -56.08 28.54
CA ALA A 99 5.55 -57.53 28.68
C ALA A 99 6.51 -58.14 29.72
N ALA A 100 7.55 -57.41 30.15
CA ALA A 100 8.43 -57.83 31.24
C ALA A 100 7.67 -58.14 32.53
N LEU A 101 6.52 -57.47 32.76
CA LEU A 101 5.67 -57.67 33.93
C LEU A 101 5.11 -59.08 34.06
N ASP A 102 4.99 -59.81 32.95
CA ASP A 102 4.40 -61.15 32.90
C ASP A 102 5.46 -62.24 32.65
N CYS A 103 6.72 -61.84 32.43
CA CYS A 103 7.84 -62.76 32.27
C CYS A 103 8.21 -63.38 33.62
N ARG A 104 8.49 -64.68 33.64
CA ARG A 104 8.95 -65.41 34.83
C ARG A 104 10.46 -65.62 34.78
N ASN A 105 11.11 -65.42 35.91
CA ASN A 105 12.52 -65.77 36.09
C ASN A 105 12.74 -67.29 36.29
N SER A 106 13.98 -67.73 36.50
CA SER A 106 14.30 -69.15 36.71
C SER A 106 13.71 -69.74 37.99
N SER A 107 13.28 -68.90 38.93
CA SER A 107 12.56 -69.30 40.15
C SER A 107 11.04 -69.25 40.00
N ASN A 108 10.53 -69.03 38.78
CA ASN A 108 9.11 -68.97 38.43
C ASN A 108 8.35 -67.77 39.05
N TYR A 109 9.07 -66.71 39.44
CA TYR A 109 8.49 -65.45 39.93
C TYR A 109 8.46 -64.41 38.81
N THR A 110 7.40 -63.61 38.78
CA THR A 110 7.27 -62.40 37.96
C THR A 110 7.75 -61.18 38.76
N PRO A 111 8.06 -60.03 38.12
CA PRO A 111 8.44 -58.83 38.85
C PRO A 111 7.36 -58.34 39.83
N ARG A 112 6.08 -58.66 39.56
CA ARG A 112 4.93 -58.33 40.40
C ARG A 112 4.94 -59.07 41.75
N ASP A 113 5.57 -60.24 41.82
CA ASP A 113 5.56 -61.10 43.01
C ASP A 113 6.50 -60.60 44.12
N PHE A 114 7.50 -59.78 43.80
CA PHE A 114 8.51 -59.30 44.77
C PHE A 114 8.00 -58.17 45.67
N GLY A 115 6.87 -57.54 45.35
CA GLY A 115 6.39 -56.34 46.03
C GLY A 115 7.34 -55.14 45.81
N HIS A 116 6.94 -53.97 46.32
CA HIS A 116 7.76 -52.76 46.28
C HIS A 116 7.40 -51.84 47.46
N ASP A 117 8.39 -51.21 48.09
CA ASP A 117 8.17 -50.32 49.24
C ASP A 117 7.42 -49.04 48.84
N ASP A 118 7.75 -48.48 47.67
CA ASP A 118 7.05 -47.33 47.09
C ASP A 118 5.66 -47.72 46.54
N GLN A 119 4.64 -47.01 47.02
CA GLN A 119 3.25 -47.15 46.59
C GLN A 119 3.08 -46.90 45.08
N TYR A 120 3.81 -45.94 44.50
CA TYR A 120 3.68 -45.61 43.08
C TYR A 120 4.23 -46.73 42.18
N ALA A 121 5.41 -47.24 42.53
CA ALA A 121 6.00 -48.40 41.87
C ALA A 121 5.14 -49.66 42.03
N PHE A 122 4.59 -49.91 43.23
CA PHE A 122 3.66 -51.02 43.44
C PHE A 122 2.42 -50.91 42.55
N GLN A 123 1.82 -49.72 42.43
CA GLN A 123 0.69 -49.48 41.52
C GLN A 123 1.10 -49.71 40.06
N GLY A 124 2.26 -49.20 39.65
CA GLY A 124 2.78 -49.38 38.29
C GLY A 124 2.98 -50.86 37.91
N LEU A 125 3.54 -51.65 38.81
CA LEU A 125 3.74 -53.10 38.65
C LEU A 125 2.41 -53.87 38.68
N SER A 126 1.46 -53.45 39.52
CA SER A 126 0.15 -54.09 39.65
C SER A 126 -0.74 -53.86 38.43
N ARG A 127 -0.53 -52.78 37.66
CA ARG A 127 -1.31 -52.47 36.47
C ARG A 127 -1.21 -53.60 35.43
N PRO A 128 -2.32 -54.00 34.78
CA PRO A 128 -2.27 -54.96 33.69
C PRO A 128 -1.41 -54.44 32.53
N THR A 129 -0.71 -55.36 31.86
CA THR A 129 0.14 -55.05 30.70
C THR A 129 -0.62 -54.34 29.58
N ALA A 130 -1.92 -54.64 29.41
CA ALA A 130 -2.79 -53.96 28.44
C ALA A 130 -2.95 -52.45 28.72
N CYS A 131 -3.01 -52.04 29.99
CA CYS A 131 -3.13 -50.63 30.36
C CYS A 131 -1.87 -49.83 29.99
N TRP A 132 -0.69 -50.45 30.12
CA TRP A 132 0.56 -49.83 29.69
C TRP A 132 0.63 -49.68 28.18
N HIS A 133 0.20 -50.71 27.42
CA HIS A 133 0.10 -50.60 25.97
C HIS A 133 -0.85 -49.49 25.54
N GLN A 134 -2.04 -49.42 26.14
CA GLN A 134 -3.02 -48.39 25.83
C GLN A 134 -2.48 -46.99 26.14
N LEU A 135 -1.83 -46.80 27.29
CA LEU A 135 -1.23 -45.53 27.68
C LEU A 135 -0.17 -45.08 26.67
N MET A 136 0.74 -45.97 26.24
CA MET A 136 1.74 -45.63 25.23
C MET A 136 1.11 -45.36 23.84
N THR A 137 0.00 -46.02 23.48
CA THR A 137 -0.69 -45.74 22.23
C THR A 137 -1.43 -44.41 22.27
N ASP A 138 -1.99 -44.05 23.42
CA ASP A 138 -2.69 -42.78 23.63
C ASP A 138 -1.68 -41.63 23.63
N GLU A 139 -0.54 -41.76 24.32
CA GLU A 139 0.57 -40.77 24.26
C GLU A 139 1.07 -40.54 22.83
N LYS A 140 1.31 -41.62 22.05
CA LYS A 140 1.70 -41.48 20.64
C LYS A 140 0.63 -40.83 19.78
N ARG A 141 -0.65 -41.06 20.10
CA ARG A 141 -1.78 -40.43 19.41
C ARG A 141 -1.84 -38.94 19.74
N GLU A 142 -1.61 -38.57 21.00
CA GLU A 142 -1.54 -37.19 21.46
C GLU A 142 -0.35 -36.46 20.81
N GLU A 143 0.86 -37.03 20.81
CA GLU A 143 2.01 -36.48 20.08
C GLU A 143 1.72 -36.29 18.57
N ALA A 144 1.03 -37.25 17.95
CA ALA A 144 0.63 -37.14 16.55
C ALA A 144 -0.47 -36.08 16.32
N GLN A 145 -1.28 -35.76 17.32
CA GLN A 145 -2.25 -34.67 17.27
C GLN A 145 -1.56 -33.32 17.48
N ASP A 146 -0.63 -33.22 18.42
CA ASP A 146 0.13 -32.01 18.71
C ASP A 146 1.01 -31.60 17.52
N THR A 147 1.67 -32.56 16.87
CA THR A 147 2.42 -32.29 15.64
C THR A 147 1.51 -31.78 14.52
N LYS A 148 0.31 -32.34 14.36
CA LYS A 148 -0.67 -31.84 13.38
C LYS A 148 -1.14 -30.43 13.73
N LEU A 149 -1.44 -30.17 15.00
CA LEU A 149 -1.80 -28.84 15.48
C LEU A 149 -0.68 -27.83 15.20
N HIS A 150 0.58 -28.21 15.43
CA HIS A 150 1.73 -27.37 15.11
C HIS A 150 1.81 -27.04 13.61
N THR A 151 1.71 -28.05 12.74
CA THR A 151 1.74 -27.80 11.28
C THR A 151 0.57 -26.95 10.80
N LEU A 152 -0.59 -27.06 11.45
CA LEU A 152 -1.75 -26.22 11.14
C LEU A 152 -1.51 -24.77 11.56
N HIS A 153 -0.95 -24.55 12.75
CA HIS A 153 -0.56 -23.21 13.21
C HIS A 153 0.48 -22.57 12.27
N GLU A 154 1.52 -23.30 11.87
CA GLU A 154 2.50 -22.81 10.89
C GLU A 154 1.86 -22.42 9.55
N SER A 155 0.89 -23.20 9.07
CA SER A 155 0.12 -22.89 7.86
C SER A 155 -0.73 -21.63 8.02
N ILE A 156 -1.37 -21.45 9.17
CA ILE A 156 -2.14 -20.25 9.51
C ILE A 156 -1.22 -19.02 9.54
N ASP A 157 -0.07 -19.11 10.21
CA ASP A 157 0.89 -18.01 10.30
C ASP A 157 1.46 -17.62 8.92
N ALA A 158 1.73 -18.61 8.07
CA ALA A 158 2.13 -18.38 6.69
C ALA A 158 1.02 -17.65 5.89
N ALA A 159 -0.24 -18.07 6.05
CA ALA A 159 -1.38 -17.43 5.41
C ALA A 159 -1.61 -15.99 5.91
N LEU A 160 -1.48 -15.75 7.21
CA LEU A 160 -1.57 -14.42 7.81
C LEU A 160 -0.46 -13.49 7.29
N THR A 161 0.77 -13.99 7.18
CA THR A 161 1.90 -13.24 6.63
C THR A 161 1.67 -12.90 5.15
N ALA A 162 1.14 -13.83 4.36
CA ALA A 162 0.78 -13.59 2.96
C ALA A 162 -0.34 -12.55 2.82
N LEU A 163 -1.36 -12.62 3.69
CA LEU A 163 -2.46 -11.66 3.71
C LEU A 163 -1.96 -10.26 4.10
N GLN A 164 -1.10 -10.14 5.10
CA GLN A 164 -0.48 -8.88 5.50
C GLN A 164 0.28 -8.25 4.33
N LYS A 165 1.12 -9.04 3.63
CA LYS A 165 1.85 -8.56 2.45
C LYS A 165 0.90 -8.10 1.34
N SER A 166 -0.23 -8.78 1.15
CA SER A 166 -1.26 -8.34 0.21
C SER A 166 -1.88 -7.02 0.65
N ASN A 167 -2.13 -6.83 1.95
CA ASN A 167 -2.66 -5.58 2.50
C ASN A 167 -1.68 -4.42 2.28
N ASP A 168 -0.39 -4.62 2.57
CA ASP A 168 0.65 -3.61 2.34
C ASP A 168 0.71 -3.19 0.85
N ASN A 169 0.52 -4.14 -0.08
CA ASN A 169 0.42 -3.84 -1.52
C ASN A 169 -0.84 -3.03 -1.86
N PHE A 170 -1.97 -3.30 -1.19
CA PHE A 170 -3.19 -2.50 -1.37
C PHE A 170 -3.01 -1.09 -0.83
N ASP A 171 -2.31 -0.92 0.29
CA ASP A 171 -1.99 0.38 0.89
C ASP A 171 -1.05 1.21 -0.03
N ASP A 172 -0.05 0.57 -0.65
CA ASP A 172 0.78 1.20 -1.70
C ASP A 172 -0.06 1.63 -2.91
N MET A 173 -0.93 0.75 -3.40
CA MET A 173 -1.79 1.07 -4.54
C MET A 173 -2.75 2.22 -4.21
N THR A 174 -3.26 2.29 -2.98
CA THR A 174 -4.14 3.36 -2.51
C THR A 174 -3.37 4.68 -2.43
N SER A 175 -2.16 4.67 -1.88
CA SER A 175 -1.29 5.86 -1.84
C SER A 175 -0.95 6.38 -3.25
N ARG A 176 -0.77 5.48 -4.21
CA ARG A 176 -0.56 5.84 -5.63
C ARG A 176 -1.81 6.44 -6.27
N LEU A 177 -3.00 5.92 -5.95
CA LEU A 177 -4.26 6.49 -6.40
C LEU A 177 -4.46 7.90 -5.82
N ASP A 178 -4.21 8.11 -4.53
CA ASP A 178 -4.28 9.43 -3.88
C ASP A 178 -3.32 10.42 -4.55
N HIS A 179 -2.12 9.98 -4.93
CA HIS A 179 -1.18 10.82 -5.67
C HIS A 179 -1.73 11.21 -7.05
N VAL A 180 -2.29 10.25 -7.79
CA VAL A 180 -2.90 10.52 -9.10
C VAL A 180 -4.07 11.49 -8.97
N GLU A 181 -4.95 11.29 -7.98
CA GLU A 181 -6.07 12.19 -7.71
C GLU A 181 -5.59 13.62 -7.43
N LYS A 182 -4.55 13.77 -6.60
CA LYS A 182 -3.97 15.08 -6.33
C LYS A 182 -3.38 15.73 -7.59
N THR A 183 -2.67 14.97 -8.42
CA THR A 183 -2.13 15.50 -9.69
C THR A 183 -3.23 15.90 -10.66
N LEU A 184 -4.35 15.18 -10.71
CA LEU A 184 -5.51 15.55 -11.52
C LEU A 184 -6.13 16.85 -11.01
N GLN A 185 -6.27 16.99 -9.69
CA GLN A 185 -6.77 18.22 -9.08
C GLN A 185 -5.86 19.42 -9.40
N ASP A 186 -4.54 19.24 -9.33
CA ASP A 186 -3.58 20.28 -9.69
C ASP A 186 -3.68 20.67 -11.18
N LEU A 187 -3.86 19.69 -12.08
CA LEU A 187 -4.06 19.94 -13.51
C LEU A 187 -5.39 20.67 -13.80
N GLU A 188 -6.47 20.32 -13.10
CA GLU A 188 -7.75 21.01 -13.20
C GLU A 188 -7.64 22.46 -12.75
N ASN A 189 -6.95 22.70 -11.62
CA ASN A 189 -6.68 24.04 -11.12
C ASN A 189 -5.84 24.87 -12.11
N LEU A 190 -4.79 24.27 -12.69
CA LEU A 190 -3.94 24.95 -13.69
C LEU A 190 -4.74 25.31 -14.96
N ARG A 191 -5.58 24.38 -15.42
CA ARG A 191 -6.48 24.60 -16.56
C ARG A 191 -7.48 25.73 -16.28
N ALA A 192 -8.05 25.79 -15.07
CA ALA A 192 -8.97 26.85 -14.67
C ALA A 192 -8.26 28.22 -14.69
N GLN A 193 -7.04 28.31 -14.15
CA GLN A 193 -6.25 29.54 -14.16
C GLN A 193 -5.87 30.01 -15.56
N ASP A 194 -5.48 29.11 -16.47
CA ASP A 194 -5.11 29.49 -17.84
C ASP A 194 -6.33 29.96 -18.65
N LEU A 195 -7.49 29.32 -18.46
CA LEU A 195 -8.75 29.80 -19.04
C LEU A 195 -9.13 31.18 -18.52
N GLU A 196 -9.04 31.41 -17.20
CA GLU A 196 -9.37 32.69 -16.59
C GLU A 196 -8.40 33.80 -17.03
N GLY A 197 -7.11 33.47 -17.14
CA GLY A 197 -6.08 34.37 -17.65
C GLY A 197 -6.26 34.75 -19.13
N THR A 198 -6.78 33.84 -19.96
CA THR A 198 -7.08 34.15 -21.38
C THR A 198 -8.37 34.95 -21.52
N ILE A 199 -9.40 34.66 -20.72
CA ILE A 199 -10.66 35.41 -20.70
C ILE A 199 -10.40 36.86 -20.29
N THR A 200 -9.69 37.10 -19.19
CA THR A 200 -9.37 38.46 -18.71
C THR A 200 -8.52 39.26 -19.73
N LYS A 201 -7.56 38.63 -20.41
CA LYS A 201 -6.81 39.27 -21.52
C LYS A 201 -7.72 39.66 -22.68
N LEU A 202 -8.70 38.82 -23.04
CA LEU A 202 -9.66 39.14 -24.08
C LEU A 202 -10.61 40.26 -23.63
N GLU A 203 -11.08 40.23 -22.39
CA GLU A 203 -11.94 41.27 -21.81
C GLU A 203 -11.24 42.64 -21.81
N THR A 204 -10.00 42.71 -21.34
CA THR A 204 -9.20 43.94 -21.38
C THR A 204 -8.96 44.42 -22.81
N SER A 205 -8.59 43.52 -23.74
CA SER A 205 -8.42 43.87 -25.16
C SER A 205 -9.72 44.37 -25.82
N ILE A 206 -10.86 43.78 -25.48
CA ILE A 206 -12.18 44.22 -25.97
C ILE A 206 -12.52 45.57 -25.37
N SER A 207 -12.31 45.77 -24.07
CA SER A 207 -12.54 47.05 -23.38
C SER A 207 -11.69 48.17 -23.96
N ASP A 208 -10.40 47.94 -24.21
CA ASP A 208 -9.50 48.89 -24.87
C ASP A 208 -9.97 49.24 -26.29
N SER A 209 -10.46 48.23 -27.02
CA SER A 209 -10.99 48.41 -28.36
C SER A 209 -12.30 49.21 -28.33
N MET A 210 -13.18 48.95 -27.36
CA MET A 210 -14.41 49.70 -27.13
C MET A 210 -14.10 51.15 -26.77
N GLN A 211 -13.17 51.41 -25.85
CA GLN A 211 -12.76 52.75 -25.47
C GLN A 211 -12.19 53.53 -26.66
N LYS A 212 -11.39 52.87 -27.51
CA LYS A 212 -10.91 53.48 -28.76
C LYS A 212 -12.04 53.81 -29.71
N ILE A 213 -13.05 52.95 -29.84
CA ILE A 213 -14.23 53.20 -30.67
C ILE A 213 -15.05 54.36 -30.12
N GLU A 214 -15.31 54.40 -28.80
CA GLU A 214 -16.04 55.49 -28.15
C GLU A 214 -15.33 56.83 -28.32
N ASN A 215 -14.01 56.88 -28.11
CA ASN A 215 -13.21 58.08 -28.33
C ASN A 215 -13.31 58.55 -29.80
N ARG A 216 -13.25 57.62 -30.76
CA ARG A 216 -13.44 57.94 -32.19
C ARG A 216 -14.86 58.43 -32.47
N LEU A 217 -15.87 57.84 -31.85
CA LEU A 217 -17.27 58.25 -32.00
C LEU A 217 -17.45 59.68 -31.50
N SER A 218 -16.91 60.00 -30.32
CA SER A 218 -16.90 61.37 -29.76
C SER A 218 -16.25 62.36 -30.71
N THR A 219 -15.08 62.04 -31.28
CA THR A 219 -14.42 62.93 -32.25
C THR A 219 -15.26 63.17 -33.50
N VAL A 220 -15.91 62.11 -34.03
CA VAL A 220 -16.79 62.23 -35.19
C VAL A 220 -18.04 63.04 -34.86
N GLU A 221 -18.63 62.86 -33.67
CA GLU A 221 -19.77 63.65 -33.23
C GLU A 221 -19.42 65.14 -33.12
N ASP A 222 -18.25 65.47 -32.58
CA ASP A 222 -17.76 66.85 -32.49
C ASP A 222 -17.47 67.44 -33.88
N ASP A 223 -16.87 66.66 -34.79
CA ASP A 223 -16.63 67.06 -36.18
C ASP A 223 -17.94 67.31 -36.95
N VAL A 224 -18.96 66.47 -36.74
CA VAL A 224 -20.30 66.63 -37.35
C VAL A 224 -20.99 67.88 -36.80
N LYS A 225 -20.95 68.10 -35.49
CA LYS A 225 -21.48 69.34 -34.87
C LYS A 225 -20.78 70.58 -35.42
N ALA A 226 -19.45 70.53 -35.55
CA ALA A 226 -18.67 71.63 -36.12
C ALA A 226 -18.98 71.86 -37.61
N ALA A 227 -19.16 70.79 -38.39
CA ALA A 227 -19.55 70.87 -39.80
C ALA A 227 -20.97 71.45 -39.96
N ALA A 228 -21.93 71.03 -39.13
CA ALA A 228 -23.28 71.58 -39.11
C ALA A 228 -23.29 73.08 -38.75
N ALA A 229 -22.47 73.50 -37.77
CA ALA A 229 -22.28 74.91 -37.44
C ALA A 229 -21.68 75.71 -38.60
N ARG A 230 -20.68 75.15 -39.30
CA ARG A 230 -20.08 75.76 -40.51
C ARG A 230 -21.11 75.91 -41.64
N ASP A 231 -21.90 74.88 -41.94
CA ASP A 231 -22.95 74.94 -42.97
C ASP A 231 -24.04 75.97 -42.61
N PHE A 232 -24.46 76.02 -41.34
CA PHE A 232 -25.39 77.04 -40.86
C PHE A 232 -24.86 78.47 -41.06
N MET A 233 -23.60 78.71 -40.68
CA MET A 233 -22.94 80.01 -40.87
C MET A 233 -22.82 80.38 -42.37
N ALA A 234 -22.45 79.43 -43.24
CA ALA A 234 -22.35 79.65 -44.68
C ALA A 234 -23.71 79.99 -45.31
N ARG A 235 -24.79 79.32 -44.88
CA ARG A 235 -26.16 79.63 -45.32
C ARG A 235 -26.66 80.98 -44.79
N ALA A 236 -26.33 81.34 -43.55
CA ALA A 236 -26.65 82.65 -43.00
C ALA A 236 -25.94 83.79 -43.76
N ALA A 237 -24.65 83.63 -44.06
CA ALA A 237 -23.89 84.56 -44.88
C ALA A 237 -24.45 84.68 -46.30
N SER A 238 -24.83 83.55 -46.93
CA SER A 238 -25.47 83.57 -48.26
C SER A 238 -26.82 84.29 -48.27
N ARG A 239 -27.64 84.12 -47.22
CA ARG A 239 -28.92 84.85 -47.08
C ARG A 239 -28.71 86.35 -46.89
N ALA A 240 -27.71 86.76 -46.11
CA ALA A 240 -27.35 88.16 -45.94
C ALA A 240 -26.93 88.79 -47.28
N HIS A 241 -26.04 88.12 -48.03
CA HIS A 241 -25.61 88.57 -49.35
C HIS A 241 -26.79 88.65 -50.35
N GLN A 242 -27.73 87.69 -50.34
CA GLN A 242 -28.94 87.78 -51.17
C GLN A 242 -29.84 88.95 -50.79
N SER A 243 -29.97 89.27 -49.50
CA SER A 243 -30.74 90.43 -49.02
C SER A 243 -30.14 91.75 -49.50
N ASP A 244 -28.81 91.90 -49.43
CA ASP A 244 -28.12 93.11 -49.87
C ASP A 244 -28.16 93.29 -51.39
N VAL A 245 -28.03 92.20 -52.15
CA VAL A 245 -28.22 92.23 -53.62
C VAL A 245 -29.66 92.62 -53.97
N ALA A 246 -30.67 92.11 -53.26
CA ALA A 246 -32.06 92.49 -53.49
C ALA A 246 -32.32 93.98 -53.21
N LYS A 247 -31.69 94.56 -52.18
CA LYS A 247 -31.74 96.01 -51.91
C LYS A 247 -31.07 96.81 -53.03
N MET A 248 -29.89 96.40 -53.50
CA MET A 248 -29.21 97.07 -54.61
C MET A 248 -30.02 96.99 -55.91
N GLN A 249 -30.62 95.83 -56.23
CA GLN A 249 -31.47 95.69 -57.41
C GLN A 249 -32.72 96.57 -57.35
N LYS A 250 -33.30 96.76 -56.15
CA LYS A 250 -34.43 97.68 -55.97
C LYS A 250 -34.01 99.13 -56.18
N SER A 251 -32.87 99.54 -55.62
CA SER A 251 -32.28 100.87 -55.83
C SER A 251 -31.97 101.13 -57.30
N SER A 252 -31.34 100.18 -57.99
CA SER A 252 -31.02 100.33 -59.41
C SER A 252 -32.25 100.31 -60.30
N ALA A 253 -33.30 99.54 -59.96
CA ALA A 253 -34.57 99.56 -60.68
C ALA A 253 -35.31 100.91 -60.53
N GLU A 254 -35.23 101.54 -59.35
CA GLU A 254 -35.75 102.89 -59.12
C GLU A 254 -34.97 103.94 -59.91
N GLU A 255 -33.65 103.80 -59.98
CA GLU A 255 -32.77 104.68 -60.76
C GLU A 255 -32.96 104.51 -62.27
N VAL A 256 -33.14 103.28 -62.76
CA VAL A 256 -33.51 102.99 -64.16
C VAL A 256 -34.88 103.58 -64.48
N LYS A 257 -35.87 103.50 -63.59
CA LYS A 257 -37.17 104.18 -63.79
C LYS A 257 -37.02 105.70 -63.88
N ARG A 258 -36.12 106.29 -63.09
CA ARG A 258 -35.83 107.72 -63.11
C ARG A 258 -35.17 108.14 -64.43
N LEU A 259 -34.15 107.39 -64.85
CA LEU A 259 -33.45 107.59 -66.13
C LEU A 259 -34.35 107.34 -67.34
N GLN A 260 -35.26 106.35 -67.29
CA GLN A 260 -36.27 106.13 -68.32
C GLN A 260 -37.24 107.33 -68.42
N LYS A 261 -37.62 107.93 -67.30
CA LYS A 261 -38.41 109.17 -67.28
C LYS A 261 -37.65 110.34 -67.90
N GLU A 262 -36.34 110.43 -67.64
CA GLU A 262 -35.45 111.45 -68.21
C GLU A 262 -35.23 111.26 -69.72
N VAL A 263 -35.04 110.02 -70.19
CA VAL A 263 -34.93 109.67 -71.61
C VAL A 263 -36.24 109.93 -72.35
N GLU A 264 -37.40 109.67 -71.73
CA GLU A 264 -38.70 109.97 -72.32
C GLU A 264 -38.95 111.49 -72.41
N GLN A 265 -38.46 112.27 -71.43
CA GLN A 265 -38.48 113.74 -71.49
C GLN A 265 -37.55 114.30 -72.58
N LEU A 266 -36.40 113.66 -72.80
CA LEU A 266 -35.45 114.03 -73.86
C LEU A 266 -35.93 113.62 -75.27
N ARG A 267 -36.72 112.54 -75.40
CA ARG A 267 -37.33 112.11 -76.67
C ARG A 267 -38.35 113.09 -77.24
N VAL A 268 -38.98 113.93 -76.41
CA VAL A 268 -39.96 114.93 -76.87
C VAL A 268 -39.30 116.11 -77.60
N HIS A 269 -37.98 116.33 -77.44
CA HIS A 269 -37.32 117.56 -77.90
C HIS A 269 -36.44 117.43 -79.16
N THR A 270 -36.28 116.25 -79.77
CA THR A 270 -35.44 116.11 -80.97
C THR A 270 -35.98 115.07 -81.96
N LYS A 271 -36.47 115.55 -83.12
CA LYS A 271 -36.71 114.74 -84.33
C LYS A 271 -35.35 114.26 -84.89
N ILE A 272 -35.16 112.96 -85.11
CA ILE A 272 -34.30 112.30 -86.14
C ILE A 272 -34.50 110.76 -86.06
N PRO A 273 -34.37 110.00 -87.17
CA PRO A 273 -35.05 108.72 -87.41
C PRO A 273 -34.23 107.46 -87.07
N LYS A 274 -34.92 106.31 -87.10
CA LYS A 274 -34.40 104.94 -86.99
C LYS A 274 -33.25 104.66 -87.96
N ASN A 275 -32.10 104.16 -87.48
CA ASN A 275 -31.48 102.96 -88.04
C ASN A 275 -30.27 102.39 -87.24
N ALA A 276 -30.12 101.07 -87.39
CA ALA A 276 -28.89 100.25 -87.34
C ALA A 276 -28.27 99.90 -85.96
N GLU A 277 -28.36 98.63 -85.55
CA GLU A 277 -27.33 97.56 -85.70
C GLU A 277 -26.33 97.59 -84.52
N LYS A 278 -25.76 96.53 -83.95
CA LYS A 278 -25.70 95.07 -84.14
C LYS A 278 -24.90 94.54 -82.91
N ASN A 279 -25.00 93.24 -82.65
CA ASN A 279 -23.96 92.37 -82.08
C ASN A 279 -23.20 92.80 -80.81
N VAL A 280 -23.41 92.07 -79.70
CA VAL A 280 -22.31 91.34 -79.05
C VAL A 280 -22.81 89.95 -78.63
N SER A 281 -22.04 88.97 -79.08
CA SER A 281 -22.12 87.54 -78.82
C SER A 281 -21.85 87.19 -77.34
N THR A 282 -22.42 86.06 -76.94
CA THR A 282 -22.23 85.25 -75.73
C THR A 282 -20.81 85.22 -75.12
N PRO A 283 -20.65 84.79 -73.84
CA PRO A 283 -20.43 83.36 -73.62
C PRO A 283 -21.17 82.76 -72.42
N LYS A 284 -21.63 81.52 -72.64
CA LYS A 284 -21.86 80.49 -71.62
C LYS A 284 -20.57 80.30 -70.81
N ILE A 285 -20.67 80.25 -69.48
CA ILE A 285 -19.69 79.54 -68.65
C ILE A 285 -20.43 78.40 -67.95
N LYS A 286 -20.18 77.19 -68.46
CA LYS A 286 -20.31 75.93 -67.73
C LYS A 286 -18.91 75.62 -67.15
N SER A 287 -18.83 75.32 -65.87
CA SER A 287 -17.85 74.42 -65.21
C SER A 287 -18.02 74.59 -63.70
N ALA A 288 -17.99 73.59 -62.84
CA ALA A 288 -17.80 72.15 -62.94
C ALA A 288 -18.26 71.54 -61.60
N ALA A 289 -18.52 70.23 -61.65
CA ALA A 289 -18.51 69.21 -60.58
C ALA A 289 -18.57 69.67 -59.11
#